data_AF-K1TI94-F1
#
_entry.id   AF-K1TI94-F1
#
_cell.length_a   1.000
_cell.length_b   1.000
_cell.length_c   1.000
_cell.angle_alpha   90.00
_cell.angle_beta   90.00
_cell.angle_gamma   90.00
#
_symmetry.space_group_name_H-M   'P 1'
#
loop_
_entity.id
_entity.type
_entity.pdbx_description
1 polymer ?
#
loop_
_entity_poly.entity_id
_entity_poly.type
_entity_poly.pdbx_seq_one_letter_code
_entity_poly.pdbx_strand_id
1 'polypeptide(L)'
;MQYQSSRRLVRVHSLKFECIFLLHGESKYYDVLERTLYNGLISGVSMDGGGFFYPNPLESMGQHQRQAWFGCACCPSNICRFLPSLPGYVYAVKDKNVYVNLFLSNSSSLKVAGKKVALSQDTKYPWNGDIAIKVDDNKAGQFGM
;
A
#
# COMPACT_ATOMS: atom_id res chain seq x y z
N MET A 1 17.48 15.55 26.65
CA MET A 1 16.06 15.24 26.36
C MET A 1 16.01 14.47 25.04
N GLN A 2 16.06 13.13 25.11
CA GLN A 2 16.06 12.27 23.92
C GLN A 2 14.65 12.25 23.35
N TYR A 3 14.39 13.08 22.34
CA TYR A 3 13.22 12.89 21.48
C TYR A 3 13.38 11.48 20.87
N GLN A 4 12.43 10.58 21.16
CA GLN A 4 12.36 9.28 20.51
C GLN A 4 12.00 9.51 19.03
N SER A 5 13.01 9.94 18.29
CA SER A 5 13.05 10.00 16.84
C SER A 5 12.68 8.62 16.34
N SER A 6 11.80 8.57 15.35
CA SER A 6 11.21 7.45 14.62
C SER A 6 12.25 6.49 14.05
N ARG A 7 13.05 5.90 14.93
CA ARG A 7 14.20 5.03 14.66
C ARG A 7 13.68 3.62 14.78
N ARG A 8 13.78 2.88 13.67
CA ARG A 8 13.45 1.46 13.45
C ARG A 8 12.13 1.30 12.72
N LEU A 9 12.20 0.84 11.47
CA LEU A 9 11.38 -0.27 10.97
C LEU A 9 9.84 -0.11 11.00
N VAL A 10 9.29 1.05 11.36
CA VAL A 10 7.83 1.26 11.52
C VAL A 10 7.11 1.13 10.17
N ARG A 11 7.79 1.38 9.05
CA ARG A 11 7.11 1.59 7.76
C ARG A 11 6.83 0.32 6.96
N VAL A 12 7.58 -0.76 7.20
CA VAL A 12 7.25 -2.10 6.69
C VAL A 12 6.36 -2.85 7.68
N HIS A 13 6.35 -2.44 8.95
CA HIS A 13 5.43 -2.99 9.96
C HIS A 13 3.96 -2.69 9.67
N SER A 14 3.68 -1.71 8.82
CA SER A 14 2.34 -1.42 8.26
C SER A 14 1.71 -2.63 7.57
N LEU A 15 2.52 -3.61 7.15
CA LEU A 15 2.05 -4.92 6.67
C LEU A 15 1.23 -5.69 7.71
N LYS A 16 1.41 -5.42 9.01
CA LYS A 16 0.56 -6.01 10.04
C LYS A 16 -0.89 -5.56 9.90
N PHE A 17 -1.15 -4.36 9.37
CA PHE A 17 -2.53 -3.89 9.20
C PHE A 17 -3.28 -4.70 8.13
N GLU A 18 -2.59 -5.18 7.09
CA GLU A 18 -3.18 -6.12 6.14
C GLU A 18 -3.57 -7.43 6.85
N CYS A 19 -2.67 -8.01 7.64
CA CYS A 19 -2.99 -9.23 8.38
C CYS A 19 -4.17 -9.03 9.36
N ILE A 20 -4.25 -7.87 10.01
CA ILE A 20 -5.35 -7.56 10.94
C ILE A 20 -6.67 -7.34 10.17
N PHE A 21 -6.61 -6.70 8.99
CA PHE A 21 -7.75 -6.59 8.08
C PHE A 21 -8.26 -7.96 7.67
N LEU A 22 -7.38 -8.88 7.26
CA LEU A 22 -7.80 -10.23 6.87
C LEU A 22 -8.47 -11.01 8.01
N LEU A 23 -8.17 -10.67 9.27
CA LEU A 23 -8.79 -11.27 10.45
C LEU A 23 -10.16 -10.65 10.78
N HIS A 24 -10.29 -9.33 10.73
CA HIS A 24 -11.47 -8.62 11.25
C HIS A 24 -12.39 -8.05 10.16
N GLY A 25 -11.88 -7.80 8.97
CA GLY A 25 -12.63 -7.21 7.84
C GLY A 25 -12.98 -5.74 8.01
N GLU A 26 -12.30 -5.00 8.90
CA GLU A 26 -12.60 -3.58 9.15
C GLU A 26 -11.71 -2.66 8.31
N SER A 27 -12.30 -1.67 7.63
CA SER A 27 -11.58 -0.72 6.75
C SER A 27 -10.57 0.15 7.47
N LYS A 28 -10.77 0.43 8.77
CA LYS A 28 -9.87 1.28 9.60
C LYS A 28 -8.40 0.85 9.57
N TYR A 29 -8.13 -0.43 9.32
CA TYR A 29 -6.76 -0.93 9.19
C TYR A 29 -6.13 -0.50 7.87
N TYR A 30 -6.91 -0.43 6.79
CA TYR A 30 -6.49 0.13 5.52
C TYR A 30 -6.34 1.64 5.54
N ASP A 31 -7.10 2.38 6.35
CA ASP A 31 -6.87 3.82 6.53
C ASP A 31 -5.45 4.12 7.04
N VAL A 32 -4.96 3.29 7.98
CA VAL A 32 -3.60 3.42 8.52
C VAL A 32 -2.56 2.93 7.52
N LEU A 33 -2.86 1.84 6.80
CA LEU A 33 -1.99 1.32 5.75
C LEU A 33 -1.81 2.35 4.64
N GLU A 34 -2.90 2.91 4.12
CA GLU A 34 -2.92 3.92 3.06
C GLU A 34 -2.15 5.17 3.46
N ARG A 35 -2.43 5.71 4.66
CA ARG A 35 -1.69 6.86 5.19
C ARG A 35 -0.19 6.59 5.24
N THR A 36 0.20 5.38 5.65
CA THR A 36 1.60 5.01 5.71
C THR A 36 2.20 4.78 4.32
N LEU A 37 1.45 4.19 3.40
CA LEU A 37 1.87 3.95 2.02
C LEU A 37 2.18 5.26 1.29
N TYR A 38 1.22 6.19 1.23
CA TYR A 38 1.32 7.42 0.44
C TYR A 38 2.15 8.53 1.11
N ASN A 39 2.49 8.41 2.40
CA ASN A 39 3.30 9.43 3.09
C ASN A 39 4.59 8.82 3.65
N GLY A 40 4.44 7.91 4.59
CA GLY A 40 5.57 7.36 5.32
C GLY A 40 6.50 6.56 4.42
N LEU A 41 5.96 5.63 3.65
CA LEU A 41 6.78 4.68 2.93
C LEU A 41 7.48 5.32 1.74
N ILE A 42 6.72 5.93 0.83
CA ILE A 42 7.28 6.46 -0.42
C ILE A 42 8.18 7.67 -0.20
N SER A 43 8.05 8.42 0.90
CA SER A 43 9.03 9.47 1.24
C SER A 43 10.44 8.90 1.45
N GLY A 44 10.56 7.60 1.76
CA GLY A 44 11.80 6.87 2.01
C GLY A 44 12.65 6.56 0.79
N VAL A 45 12.11 6.73 -0.41
CA VAL A 45 12.80 6.48 -1.68
C VAL A 45 12.65 7.71 -2.58
N SER A 46 13.65 8.00 -3.40
CA SER A 46 13.57 9.04 -4.42
C SER A 46 12.70 8.60 -5.59
N MET A 47 12.21 9.56 -6.37
CA MET A 47 11.36 9.27 -7.55
C MET A 47 12.09 8.46 -8.63
N ASP A 48 13.40 8.61 -8.73
CA ASP A 48 14.26 7.84 -9.64
C ASP A 48 14.70 6.48 -9.05
N GLY A 49 14.33 6.19 -7.79
CA GLY A 49 14.68 4.93 -7.10
C GLY A 49 16.14 4.81 -6.65
N GLY A 50 16.99 5.81 -6.90
CA GLY A 50 18.44 5.75 -6.65
C GLY A 50 18.88 6.20 -5.26
N GLY A 51 18.02 6.85 -4.49
CA GLY A 51 18.33 7.41 -3.17
C GLY A 51 17.31 7.03 -2.12
N PHE A 52 17.78 6.78 -0.91
CA PHE A 52 16.96 6.32 0.21
C PHE A 52 17.14 7.19 1.46
N PHE A 53 16.08 7.34 2.23
CA PHE A 53 16.16 7.86 3.60
C PHE A 53 16.16 6.69 4.59
N TYR A 54 17.00 6.80 5.63
CA TYR A 54 16.98 5.86 6.74
C TYR A 54 16.02 6.34 7.84
N PRO A 55 16.18 7.56 8.39
CA PRO A 55 15.08 8.28 9.04
C PRO A 55 14.34 9.15 8.02
N ASN A 56 13.02 9.23 8.12
CA ASN A 56 12.25 10.30 7.48
C ASN A 56 11.72 11.24 8.56
N PRO A 57 12.47 12.31 8.90
CA PRO A 57 12.02 13.29 9.86
C PRO A 57 10.85 14.10 9.26
N LEU A 58 9.99 14.63 10.13
CA LEU A 58 8.90 15.54 9.73
C LEU A 58 9.35 17.01 9.67
N GLU A 59 10.59 17.29 10.10
CA GLU A 59 11.20 18.61 10.12
C GLU A 59 12.67 18.50 9.68
N SER A 60 13.17 19.49 8.93
CA SER A 60 14.56 19.56 8.51
C SER A 60 15.05 20.99 8.42
N MET A 61 16.24 21.25 8.97
CA MET A 61 16.98 22.51 8.81
C MET A 61 17.98 22.44 7.65
N GLY A 62 17.80 21.50 6.70
CA GLY A 62 18.72 21.24 5.58
C GLY A 62 19.73 20.11 5.81
N GLN A 63 19.63 19.40 6.95
CA GLN A 63 20.71 18.52 7.42
C GLN A 63 20.54 17.05 7.05
N HIS A 64 19.44 16.71 6.38
CA HIS A 64 19.08 15.35 6.00
C HIS A 64 18.87 15.26 4.50
N GLN A 65 19.62 14.37 3.86
CA GLN A 65 19.50 14.07 2.44
C GLN A 65 19.46 12.56 2.22
N ARG A 66 18.82 12.14 1.12
CA ARG A 66 18.81 10.74 0.70
C ARG A 66 20.23 10.29 0.34
N GLN A 67 20.52 9.02 0.56
CA GLN A 67 21.80 8.41 0.21
C GLN A 67 21.54 7.17 -0.63
N ALA A 68 22.45 6.86 -1.55
CA ALA A 68 22.32 5.65 -2.38
C ALA A 68 22.35 4.37 -1.54
N TRP A 69 23.14 4.35 -0.47
CA TRP A 69 23.28 3.19 0.40
C TRP A 69 23.70 3.57 1.82
N PHE A 70 23.49 2.65 2.76
CA PHE A 70 23.86 2.80 4.16
C PHE A 70 24.61 1.54 4.63
N GLY A 71 25.54 1.68 5.57
CA GLY A 71 26.22 0.51 6.17
C GLY A 71 25.26 -0.50 6.80
N CYS A 72 24.12 -0.01 7.33
CA CYS A 72 22.96 -0.85 7.65
C CYS A 72 21.87 -0.64 6.59
N ALA A 73 21.76 -1.55 5.62
CA ALA A 73 20.91 -1.37 4.44
C ALA A 73 19.49 -1.96 4.55
N CYS A 74 18.95 -2.08 5.76
CA CYS A 74 17.62 -2.67 5.94
C CYS A 74 16.49 -1.86 5.28
N CYS A 75 16.62 -0.52 5.17
CA CYS A 75 15.62 0.32 4.53
C CYS A 75 15.58 0.14 2.99
N PRO A 76 16.70 0.30 2.24
CA PRO A 76 16.72 0.07 0.80
C PRO A 76 16.19 -1.31 0.40
N SER A 77 16.71 -2.38 1.01
CA SER A 77 16.32 -3.76 0.67
C SER A 77 14.83 -4.02 0.92
N ASN A 78 14.26 -3.43 1.98
CA ASN A 78 12.85 -3.60 2.28
C ASN A 78 11.92 -2.87 1.30
N ILE A 79 12.27 -1.65 0.88
CA ILE A 79 11.47 -0.89 -0.08
C ILE A 79 11.47 -1.59 -1.44
N CYS A 80 12.64 -2.05 -1.90
CA CYS A 80 12.77 -2.79 -3.17
C CYS A 80 11.93 -4.07 -3.20
N ARG A 81 11.80 -4.76 -2.05
CA ARG A 81 10.92 -5.92 -1.91
C ARG A 81 9.44 -5.54 -1.89
N PHE A 82 9.10 -4.43 -1.24
CA PHE A 82 7.71 -4.08 -0.97
C PHE A 82 6.99 -3.51 -2.19
N LEU A 83 7.60 -2.55 -2.91
CA LEU A 83 6.93 -1.87 -4.03
C LEU A 83 6.35 -2.84 -5.08
N PRO A 84 7.07 -3.90 -5.50
CA PRO A 84 6.52 -4.89 -6.43
C PRO A 84 5.34 -5.70 -5.87
N SER A 85 5.20 -5.80 -4.54
CA SER A 85 4.10 -6.51 -3.89
C SER A 85 2.83 -5.68 -3.73
N LEU A 86 2.89 -4.36 -3.97
CA LEU A 86 1.78 -3.42 -3.78
C LEU A 86 0.47 -3.84 -4.48
N PRO A 87 0.47 -4.40 -5.72
CA PRO A 87 -0.77 -4.84 -6.37
C PRO A 87 -1.56 -5.90 -5.56
N GLY A 88 -0.90 -6.64 -4.67
CA GLY A 88 -1.55 -7.62 -3.80
C GLY A 88 -2.39 -7.02 -2.67
N TYR A 89 -2.29 -5.71 -2.41
CA TYR A 89 -3.04 -5.01 -1.35
C TYR A 89 -4.29 -4.30 -1.89
N VAL A 90 -4.57 -4.39 -3.18
CA VAL A 90 -5.67 -3.64 -3.81
C VAL A 90 -7.02 -4.27 -3.53
N TYR A 91 -7.08 -5.61 -3.57
CA TYR A 91 -8.30 -6.37 -3.39
C TYR A 91 -8.12 -7.51 -2.40
N ALA A 92 -9.17 -7.81 -1.67
CA ALA A 92 -9.30 -9.07 -0.94
C ALA A 92 -10.61 -9.77 -1.31
N VAL A 93 -10.63 -11.10 -1.16
CA VAL A 93 -11.83 -11.90 -1.38
C VAL A 93 -12.07 -12.77 -0.16
N LYS A 94 -13.29 -12.71 0.39
CA LYS A 94 -13.76 -13.60 1.45
C LYS A 94 -15.13 -14.14 1.07
N ASP A 95 -15.21 -15.45 0.88
CA ASP A 95 -16.42 -16.15 0.43
C ASP A 95 -16.95 -15.61 -0.91
N LYS A 96 -18.05 -14.86 -0.87
CA LYS A 96 -18.69 -14.17 -2.01
C LYS A 96 -18.57 -12.65 -1.92
N ASN A 97 -17.68 -12.13 -1.08
CA ASN A 97 -17.47 -10.70 -0.91
C ASN A 97 -16.10 -10.32 -1.47
N VAL A 98 -16.10 -9.27 -2.30
CA VAL A 98 -14.90 -8.62 -2.81
C VAL A 98 -14.72 -7.33 -2.04
N TYR A 99 -13.55 -7.13 -1.47
CA TYR A 99 -13.17 -5.90 -0.79
C TYR A 99 -12.25 -5.11 -1.71
N VAL A 100 -12.60 -3.84 -1.97
CA VAL A 100 -11.74 -2.90 -2.67
C VAL A 100 -11.07 -2.03 -1.62
N ASN A 101 -9.79 -2.27 -1.39
CA ASN A 101 -9.07 -1.69 -0.25
C ASN A 101 -8.16 -0.51 -0.63
N LEU A 102 -7.59 -0.52 -1.85
CA LEU A 102 -6.81 0.60 -2.38
C LEU A 102 -7.38 1.06 -3.71
N PHE A 103 -7.30 2.37 -3.93
CA PHE A 103 -7.78 3.02 -5.15
C PHE A 103 -6.60 3.46 -6.03
N LEU A 104 -6.49 2.81 -7.18
CA LEU A 104 -5.54 3.18 -8.24
C LEU A 104 -6.03 2.60 -9.56
N SER A 105 -5.69 3.25 -10.67
CA SER A 105 -6.03 2.73 -11.99
C SER A 105 -5.38 1.36 -12.21
N ASN A 106 -6.20 0.32 -12.38
CA ASN A 106 -5.74 -1.06 -12.52
C ASN A 106 -6.77 -1.96 -13.22
N SER A 107 -6.33 -3.13 -13.67
CA SER A 107 -7.19 -4.24 -14.08
C SER A 107 -6.80 -5.49 -13.31
N SER A 108 -7.78 -6.21 -12.77
CA SER A 108 -7.57 -7.37 -11.91
C SER A 108 -8.52 -8.52 -12.24
N SER A 109 -8.02 -9.75 -12.10
CA SER A 109 -8.80 -10.98 -12.22
C SER A 109 -8.84 -11.71 -10.89
N LEU A 110 -10.00 -11.69 -10.24
CA LEU A 110 -10.26 -12.28 -8.93
C LEU A 110 -10.94 -13.65 -9.07
N LYS A 111 -10.78 -14.51 -8.05
CA LYS A 111 -11.56 -15.73 -7.89
C LYS A 111 -12.54 -15.55 -6.75
N VAL A 112 -13.84 -15.43 -7.07
CA VAL A 112 -14.93 -15.25 -6.10
C VAL A 112 -15.78 -16.53 -6.11
N ALA A 113 -15.91 -17.18 -4.95
CA ALA A 113 -16.52 -18.51 -4.84
C ALA A 113 -16.01 -19.52 -5.90
N GLY A 114 -14.70 -19.50 -6.18
CA GLY A 114 -14.04 -20.37 -7.16
C GLY A 114 -14.25 -20.00 -8.64
N LYS A 115 -15.03 -18.95 -8.93
CA LYS A 115 -15.31 -18.50 -10.30
C LYS A 115 -14.61 -17.17 -10.60
N LYS A 116 -14.27 -16.96 -11.86
CA LYS A 116 -13.56 -15.76 -12.32
C LYS A 116 -14.46 -14.52 -12.28
N VAL A 117 -13.93 -13.42 -11.73
CA VAL A 117 -14.50 -12.07 -11.83
C VAL A 117 -13.38 -11.13 -12.26
N ALA A 118 -13.58 -10.35 -13.32
CA ALA A 118 -12.64 -9.35 -13.77
C ALA A 118 -13.16 -7.95 -13.42
N LEU A 119 -12.31 -7.14 -12.80
CA LEU A 119 -12.61 -5.77 -12.39
C LEU A 119 -11.56 -4.82 -12.98
N SER A 120 -11.98 -3.61 -13.31
CA SER A 120 -11.10 -2.49 -13.59
C SER A 120 -11.47 -1.27 -12.76
N GLN A 121 -10.45 -0.52 -12.35
CA GLN A 121 -10.59 0.80 -11.75
C GLN A 121 -10.02 1.83 -12.71
N ASP A 122 -10.77 2.91 -12.94
CA ASP A 122 -10.32 4.13 -13.60
C ASP A 122 -10.42 5.27 -12.60
N THR A 123 -9.27 5.85 -12.24
CA THR A 123 -9.19 6.93 -11.27
C THR A 123 -7.88 7.72 -11.39
N LYS A 124 -7.93 8.98 -10.96
CA LYS A 124 -6.74 9.79 -10.71
C LYS A 124 -6.37 9.87 -9.23
N TYR A 125 -6.92 9.01 -8.38
CA TYR A 125 -6.48 8.87 -6.99
C TYR A 125 -4.95 8.67 -6.93
N PRO A 126 -4.23 9.36 -6.03
CA PRO A 126 -4.70 10.16 -4.89
C PRO A 126 -4.95 11.65 -5.18
N TRP A 127 -4.97 12.10 -6.44
CA TRP A 127 -5.12 13.51 -6.80
C TRP A 127 -6.56 14.03 -6.75
N ASN A 128 -7.53 13.15 -6.97
CA ASN A 128 -8.96 13.41 -6.77
C ASN A 128 -9.65 12.16 -6.20
N GLY A 129 -10.90 12.31 -5.75
CA GLY A 129 -11.71 11.23 -5.19
C GLY A 129 -12.63 10.52 -6.20
N ASP A 130 -12.51 10.82 -7.50
CA ASP A 130 -13.37 10.23 -8.52
C ASP A 130 -12.85 8.84 -8.89
N ILE A 131 -13.65 7.81 -8.58
CA ILE A 131 -13.27 6.41 -8.76
C ILE A 131 -14.38 5.70 -9.53
N ALA A 132 -14.08 5.23 -10.74
CA ALA A 132 -14.97 4.39 -11.52
C ALA A 132 -14.50 2.93 -11.41
N ILE A 133 -15.37 2.05 -10.90
CA ILE A 133 -15.10 0.61 -10.82
C ILE A 133 -16.03 -0.09 -11.80
N LYS A 134 -15.45 -0.86 -12.72
CA LYS A 134 -16.18 -1.62 -13.73
C LYS A 134 -16.00 -3.11 -13.52
N VAL A 135 -17.10 -3.85 -13.64
CA VAL A 135 -17.08 -5.31 -13.72
C VAL A 135 -16.98 -5.71 -15.18
N ASP A 136 -15.79 -6.14 -15.61
CA ASP A 136 -15.51 -6.50 -17.00
C ASP A 136 -15.98 -7.91 -17.37
N ASP A 137 -15.93 -8.86 -16.43
CA ASP A 137 -16.47 -10.21 -16.58
C ASP A 137 -16.93 -10.73 -15.21
N ASN A 138 -18.05 -11.43 -15.18
CA ASN A 138 -18.59 -12.01 -13.95
C ASN A 138 -19.12 -13.42 -14.22
N LYS A 139 -18.32 -14.43 -13.86
CA LYS A 139 -18.76 -15.84 -13.85
C LYS A 139 -19.31 -16.27 -12.49
N ALA A 140 -19.10 -15.49 -11.43
CA ALA A 140 -19.50 -15.80 -10.05
C ALA A 140 -21.01 -15.65 -9.79
N GLY A 141 -21.70 -14.82 -10.59
CA GLY A 141 -23.10 -14.47 -10.36
C GLY A 141 -23.20 -13.34 -9.34
N GLN A 142 -24.16 -13.41 -8.42
CA GLN A 142 -24.28 -12.41 -7.36
C GLN A 142 -23.14 -12.54 -6.33
N PHE A 143 -22.47 -11.42 -6.06
CA PHE A 143 -21.42 -11.28 -5.06
C PHE A 143 -21.54 -9.90 -4.39
N GLY A 144 -21.02 -9.76 -3.17
CA GLY A 144 -20.97 -8.48 -2.45
C GLY A 144 -19.71 -7.71 -2.82
N MET A 145 -19.83 -6.39 -3.00
CA MET A 145 -18.74 -5.44 -3.17
C MET A 145 -19.01 -4.21 -2.33
#